data_AF-A0A9P0HAK4-F1
#
_entry.id   AF-A0A9P0HAK4-F1
#
_cell.length_a   1.000
_cell.length_b   1.000
_cell.length_c   1.000
_cell.angle_alpha   90.00
_cell.angle_beta   90.00
_cell.angle_gamma   90.00
#
_symmetry.space_group_name_H-M   'P 1'
#
loop_
_entity.id
_entity.type
_entity.pdbx_description
1 polymer ?
#
loop_
_entity_poly.entity_id
_entity_poly.type
_entity_poly.pdbx_seq_one_letter_code
_entity_poly.pdbx_strand_id
1 'polypeptide(L)'
;MEAAVIDFQAFMGLGPSKFIVKEVSVMDLDTLAEQSFLFKPPREIPQERSPSDIWLKKHHHHLEWSQGNIEYFMLEDVLTKSTKKFRFLFAKGIEKCDFLEDLLRKHVYDLETFGCPALKKLAESLKCDRCPHHAGKKYVCAHLQTIGLAKWAVAHKEKIDLRDARVRLETFKRWSVLMDPSKLSQQGFVYIRKTISGIRCVYCGLQILKINPSSDPQVDHKSLSPDCVSFKNKL
;
A
#
# COMPACT_ATOMS: atom_id res chain seq x y z
N MET A 1 -5.66 6.27 -14.51
CA MET A 1 -4.71 6.53 -13.42
C MET A 1 -3.63 5.46 -13.32
N GLU A 2 -3.90 4.22 -13.75
CA GLU A 2 -3.04 3.04 -13.58
C GLU A 2 -2.74 2.78 -12.11
N ALA A 3 -3.79 2.89 -11.28
CA ALA A 3 -3.66 2.87 -9.83
C ALA A 3 -4.61 1.86 -9.19
N ALA A 4 -4.19 1.29 -8.06
CA ALA A 4 -5.03 0.41 -7.26
C ALA A 4 -4.87 0.70 -5.77
N VAL A 5 -5.93 0.41 -5.01
CA VAL A 5 -5.89 0.34 -3.56
C VAL A 5 -5.86 -1.12 -3.12
N ILE A 6 -5.05 -1.41 -2.11
CA ILE A 6 -4.92 -2.72 -1.49
C ILE A 6 -5.24 -2.59 0.00
N ASP A 7 -6.07 -3.49 0.51
CA ASP A 7 -6.22 -3.71 1.95
C ASP A 7 -6.15 -5.20 2.25
N PHE A 8 -5.73 -5.55 3.47
CA PHE A 8 -5.72 -6.92 3.95
C PHE A 8 -6.10 -7.02 5.42
N GLN A 9 -6.66 -8.19 5.79
CA GLN A 9 -6.84 -8.64 7.16
C GLN A 9 -5.85 -9.76 7.46
N ALA A 10 -5.26 -9.74 8.64
CA ALA A 10 -4.19 -10.64 9.03
C ALA A 10 -4.24 -10.95 10.53
N PHE A 11 -3.74 -12.13 10.89
CA PHE A 11 -3.32 -12.41 12.25
C PHE A 11 -1.93 -11.83 12.52
N MET A 12 -1.57 -11.67 13.79
CA MET A 12 -0.23 -11.22 14.15
C MET A 12 0.73 -12.40 14.03
N GLY A 13 1.78 -12.26 13.23
CA GLY A 13 2.81 -13.28 13.13
C GLY A 13 3.82 -13.22 14.27
N LEU A 14 4.50 -14.34 14.53
CA LEU A 14 5.63 -14.42 15.45
C LEU A 14 6.94 -14.16 14.68
N GLY A 15 7.91 -13.51 15.34
CA GLY A 15 9.24 -13.26 14.76
C GLY A 15 9.25 -12.13 13.70
N PRO A 16 10.05 -12.24 12.61
CA PRO A 16 10.23 -11.13 11.66
C PRO A 16 9.02 -10.90 10.74
N SER A 17 8.13 -11.90 10.60
CA SER A 17 6.91 -11.77 9.80
C SER A 17 5.78 -11.20 10.65
N LYS A 18 5.59 -9.88 10.59
CA LYS A 18 4.60 -9.16 11.43
C LYS A 18 3.14 -9.55 11.16
N PHE A 19 2.83 -9.93 9.92
CA PHE A 19 1.46 -10.25 9.48
C PHE A 19 1.38 -11.64 8.88
N ILE A 20 0.36 -12.40 9.30
CA ILE A 20 -0.10 -13.62 8.63
C ILE A 20 -1.38 -13.28 7.89
N VAL A 21 -1.22 -12.94 6.61
CA VAL A 21 -2.30 -12.42 5.77
C VAL A 21 -3.34 -13.48 5.45
N LYS A 22 -4.60 -13.16 5.72
CA LYS A 22 -5.73 -14.09 5.53
C LYS A 22 -6.63 -13.65 4.41
N GLU A 23 -7.05 -12.39 4.43
CA GLU A 23 -7.94 -11.82 3.43
C GLU A 23 -7.22 -10.65 2.77
N VAL A 24 -7.21 -10.58 1.43
CA VAL A 24 -6.66 -9.45 0.69
C VAL A 24 -7.66 -9.04 -0.37
N SER A 25 -7.87 -7.73 -0.51
CA SER A 25 -8.61 -7.15 -1.63
C SER A 25 -7.72 -6.17 -2.38
N VAL A 26 -7.80 -6.21 -3.71
CA VAL A 26 -7.15 -5.27 -4.62
C VAL A 26 -8.24 -4.65 -5.49
N MET A 27 -8.39 -3.32 -5.40
CA MET A 27 -9.38 -2.57 -6.14
C MET A 27 -8.74 -1.62 -7.14
N ASP A 28 -9.08 -1.79 -8.41
CA ASP A 28 -8.68 -0.93 -9.52
C ASP A 28 -9.38 0.43 -9.40
N LEU A 29 -8.62 1.54 -9.36
CA LEU A 29 -9.20 2.87 -9.19
C LEU A 29 -9.80 3.46 -10.48
N ASP A 30 -9.50 2.89 -11.65
CA ASP A 30 -10.03 3.35 -12.92
C ASP A 30 -11.34 2.63 -13.27
N THR A 31 -11.40 1.33 -12.99
CA THR A 31 -12.57 0.49 -13.35
C THR A 31 -13.45 0.11 -12.17
N LEU A 32 -12.98 0.31 -10.93
CA LEU A 32 -13.60 -0.21 -9.70
C LEU A 32 -13.76 -1.74 -9.69
N ALA A 33 -13.07 -2.43 -10.61
CA ALA A 33 -12.99 -3.88 -10.59
C ALA A 33 -12.18 -4.35 -9.38
N GLU A 34 -12.65 -5.42 -8.75
CA GLU A 34 -12.06 -5.95 -7.53
C GLU A 34 -11.58 -7.38 -7.73
N GLN A 35 -10.44 -7.68 -7.12
CA GLN A 35 -9.98 -9.04 -6.88
C GLN A 35 -9.80 -9.26 -5.38
N SER A 36 -10.49 -10.25 -4.84
CA SER A 36 -10.44 -10.62 -3.43
C SER A 36 -9.98 -12.06 -3.24
N PHE A 37 -9.12 -12.28 -2.25
CA PHE A 37 -8.40 -13.54 -2.03
C PHE A 37 -8.45 -13.95 -0.56
N LEU A 38 -8.65 -15.24 -0.31
CA LEU A 38 -8.67 -15.82 1.03
C LEU A 38 -7.64 -16.95 1.16
N PHE A 39 -6.59 -16.71 1.95
CA PHE A 39 -5.46 -17.60 2.11
C PHE A 39 -5.64 -18.51 3.32
N LYS A 40 -5.32 -19.80 3.14
CA LYS A 40 -5.05 -20.75 4.22
C LYS A 40 -3.84 -20.27 5.04
N PRO A 41 -3.71 -20.69 6.30
CA PRO A 41 -2.55 -20.32 7.11
C PRO A 41 -1.26 -21.00 6.57
N PRO A 42 -0.07 -20.47 6.88
CA PRO A 42 1.20 -21.13 6.59
C PRO A 42 1.27 -22.53 7.23
N ARG A 43 1.87 -23.50 6.53
CA ARG A 43 1.94 -24.90 7.00
C ARG A 43 2.86 -25.07 8.20
N GLU A 44 3.92 -24.27 8.29
CA GLU A 44 4.92 -24.37 9.36
C GLU A 44 4.48 -23.75 10.69
N ILE A 45 3.34 -23.05 10.73
CA ILE A 45 2.86 -22.34 11.93
C ILE A 45 1.69 -23.11 12.55
N PRO A 46 1.91 -23.82 13.68
CA PRO A 46 0.83 -24.51 14.38
C PRO A 46 -0.18 -23.50 14.95
N GLN A 47 -1.45 -23.92 15.00
CA GLN A 47 -2.68 -23.25 15.45
C GLN A 47 -2.53 -22.05 16.42
N GLU A 48 -3.33 -20.99 16.19
CA GLU A 48 -3.51 -19.73 16.97
C GLU A 48 -2.97 -19.79 18.41
N ARG A 49 -1.87 -19.07 18.69
CA ARG A 49 -1.20 -19.13 20.00
C ARG A 49 -1.30 -17.87 20.85
N SER A 50 -1.75 -16.72 20.32
CA SER A 50 -1.70 -15.45 21.05
C SER A 50 -3.09 -14.94 21.49
N PRO A 51 -3.20 -14.32 22.68
CA PRO A 51 -4.41 -13.60 23.11
C PRO A 51 -4.87 -12.52 22.11
N SER A 52 -3.94 -11.91 21.37
CA SER A 52 -4.21 -10.92 20.33
C SER A 52 -4.94 -11.54 19.14
N ASP A 53 -4.58 -12.75 18.71
CA ASP A 53 -5.25 -13.46 17.61
C ASP A 53 -6.67 -13.87 18.01
N ILE A 54 -6.84 -14.31 19.26
CA ILE A 54 -8.16 -14.59 19.83
C ILE A 54 -9.04 -13.32 19.81
N TRP A 55 -8.47 -12.17 20.14
CA TRP A 55 -9.20 -10.90 20.08
C TRP A 55 -9.55 -10.49 18.65
N LEU A 56 -8.60 -10.54 17.72
CA LEU A 56 -8.81 -10.19 16.32
C LEU A 56 -9.92 -11.04 15.69
N LYS A 57 -9.93 -12.34 15.97
CA LYS A 57 -11.00 -13.25 15.60
C LYS A 57 -12.33 -12.88 16.25
N LYS A 58 -12.36 -12.65 17.56
CA LYS A 58 -13.63 -12.42 18.29
C LYS A 58 -14.22 -11.02 18.11
N HIS A 59 -13.41 -10.03 17.75
CA HIS A 59 -13.78 -8.63 17.88
C HIS A 59 -13.37 -7.74 16.69
N HIS A 60 -12.53 -8.21 15.76
CA HIS A 60 -12.11 -7.41 14.61
C HIS A 60 -12.62 -7.95 13.27
N HIS A 61 -12.06 -9.05 12.78
CA HIS A 61 -12.31 -9.53 11.42
C HIS A 61 -13.11 -10.84 11.36
N HIS A 62 -13.22 -11.60 12.45
CA HIS A 62 -14.04 -12.84 12.49
C HIS A 62 -13.64 -13.89 11.45
N LEU A 63 -12.34 -13.92 11.10
CA LEU A 63 -11.78 -14.95 10.24
C LEU A 63 -11.33 -16.12 11.13
N GLU A 64 -11.66 -17.33 10.72
CA GLU A 64 -11.15 -18.55 11.36
C GLU A 64 -9.73 -18.84 10.83
N TRP A 65 -8.82 -19.30 11.70
CA TRP A 65 -7.47 -19.68 11.31
C TRP A 65 -7.42 -20.59 10.07
N SER A 66 -8.27 -21.61 10.04
CA SER A 66 -8.31 -22.64 9.00
C SER A 66 -9.03 -22.22 7.71
N GLN A 67 -9.74 -21.09 7.70
CA GLN A 67 -10.44 -20.61 6.51
C GLN A 67 -9.47 -20.26 5.39
N GLY A 68 -9.92 -20.38 4.15
CA GLY A 68 -9.12 -20.06 2.96
C GLY A 68 -9.13 -21.16 1.92
N ASN A 69 -9.09 -20.75 0.66
CA ASN A 69 -9.06 -21.63 -0.50
C ASN A 69 -7.74 -21.55 -1.27
N ILE A 70 -6.85 -20.63 -0.91
CA ILE A 70 -5.55 -20.43 -1.54
C ILE A 70 -4.43 -20.80 -0.56
N GLU A 71 -3.43 -21.58 -0.98
CA GLU A 71 -2.29 -21.91 -0.12
C GLU A 71 -1.44 -20.66 0.17
N TYR A 72 -0.94 -20.50 1.40
CA TYR A 72 -0.26 -19.25 1.82
C TYR A 72 0.99 -18.93 0.98
N PHE A 73 1.74 -19.94 0.55
CA PHE A 73 2.95 -19.74 -0.27
C PHE A 73 2.64 -19.07 -1.63
N MET A 74 1.37 -19.06 -2.07
CA MET A 74 0.92 -18.39 -3.29
C MET A 74 0.70 -16.88 -3.11
N LEU A 75 0.79 -16.36 -1.88
CA LEU A 75 0.46 -14.96 -1.56
C LEU A 75 1.22 -13.96 -2.44
N GLU A 76 2.55 -14.09 -2.51
CA GLU A 76 3.41 -13.20 -3.31
C GLU A 76 3.05 -13.26 -4.79
N ASP A 77 2.91 -14.46 -5.35
CA ASP A 77 2.56 -14.69 -6.75
C ASP A 77 1.20 -14.10 -7.12
N VAL A 78 0.18 -14.35 -6.29
CA VAL A 78 -1.19 -13.86 -6.51
C VAL A 78 -1.22 -12.34 -6.51
N LEU A 79 -0.61 -11.71 -5.51
CA LEU A 79 -0.62 -10.26 -5.41
C LEU A 79 0.28 -9.60 -6.46
N THR A 80 1.43 -10.19 -6.79
CA THR A 80 2.29 -9.70 -7.88
C THR A 80 1.55 -9.71 -9.21
N LYS A 81 0.83 -10.80 -9.54
CA LYS A 81 0.00 -10.89 -10.74
C LYS A 81 -1.13 -9.86 -10.73
N SER A 82 -1.86 -9.77 -9.60
CA SER A 82 -3.00 -8.87 -9.44
C SER A 82 -2.61 -7.40 -9.52
N THR A 83 -1.37 -7.07 -9.13
CA THR A 83 -0.87 -5.69 -9.07
C THR A 83 0.05 -5.30 -10.22
N LYS A 84 0.36 -6.24 -11.13
CA LYS A 84 1.35 -6.05 -12.22
C LYS A 84 1.05 -4.84 -13.08
N LYS A 85 -0.21 -4.67 -13.49
CA LYS A 85 -0.65 -3.60 -14.41
C LYS A 85 -0.66 -2.20 -13.79
N PHE A 86 -0.65 -2.09 -12.46
CA PHE A 86 -0.78 -0.80 -11.78
C PHE A 86 0.58 -0.16 -11.57
N ARG A 87 0.72 1.07 -12.00
CA ARG A 87 1.90 1.91 -11.74
C ARG A 87 1.92 2.43 -10.31
N PHE A 88 0.76 2.79 -9.76
CA PHE A 88 0.62 3.32 -8.41
C PHE A 88 -0.17 2.36 -7.53
N LEU A 89 0.39 1.99 -6.39
CA LEU A 89 -0.27 1.17 -5.39
C LEU A 89 -0.49 1.99 -4.13
N PHE A 90 -1.67 1.89 -3.56
CA PHE A 90 -2.06 2.61 -2.36
C PHE A 90 -2.54 1.65 -1.29
N ALA A 91 -2.19 1.92 -0.04
CA ALA A 91 -2.76 1.24 1.12
C ALA A 91 -2.98 2.27 2.23
N LYS A 92 -3.73 1.89 3.26
CA LYS A 92 -3.99 2.77 4.40
C LYS A 92 -3.18 2.30 5.61
N GLY A 93 -2.30 3.18 6.10
CA GLY A 93 -1.49 2.93 7.29
C GLY A 93 -0.09 2.42 6.96
N ILE A 94 0.88 2.97 7.69
CA ILE A 94 2.32 2.79 7.45
C ILE A 94 2.72 1.31 7.43
N GLU A 95 2.26 0.53 8.41
CA GLU A 95 2.65 -0.86 8.60
C GLU A 95 2.16 -1.77 7.46
N LYS A 96 0.96 -1.52 6.93
CA LYS A 96 0.43 -2.26 5.77
C LYS A 96 1.20 -1.92 4.51
N CYS A 97 1.53 -0.65 4.31
CA CYS A 97 2.34 -0.22 3.17
C CYS A 97 3.70 -0.91 3.20
N ASP A 98 4.41 -0.86 4.33
CA ASP A 98 5.75 -1.44 4.44
C ASP A 98 5.75 -2.94 4.15
N PHE A 99 4.78 -3.68 4.71
CA PHE A 99 4.57 -5.10 4.43
C PHE A 99 4.33 -5.37 2.93
N LEU A 100 3.41 -4.63 2.31
CA LEU A 100 3.09 -4.81 0.89
C LEU A 100 4.26 -4.44 -0.01
N GLU A 101 5.05 -3.45 0.36
CA GLU A 101 6.25 -3.07 -0.38
C GLU A 101 7.32 -4.16 -0.36
N ASP A 102 7.56 -4.75 0.82
CA ASP A 102 8.57 -5.79 0.99
C ASP A 102 8.15 -7.06 0.22
N LEU A 103 6.84 -7.36 0.22
CA LEU A 103 6.25 -8.47 -0.52
C LEU A 103 6.27 -8.25 -2.04
N LEU A 104 5.85 -7.07 -2.52
CA LEU A 104 5.65 -6.81 -3.95
C LEU A 104 6.88 -6.26 -4.66
N ARG A 105 7.90 -5.81 -3.90
CA ARG A 105 9.05 -5.05 -4.40
C ARG A 105 8.63 -3.83 -5.23
N LYS A 106 7.45 -3.28 -4.93
CA LYS A 106 6.86 -2.08 -5.52
C LYS A 106 6.52 -1.13 -4.40
N HIS A 107 6.77 0.17 -4.60
CA HIS A 107 6.43 1.17 -3.61
C HIS A 107 4.91 1.27 -3.43
N VAL A 108 4.44 1.39 -2.17
CA VAL A 108 3.04 1.45 -1.80
C VAL A 108 2.82 2.72 -1.00
N TYR A 109 2.01 3.62 -1.55
CA TYR A 109 1.78 4.92 -0.98
C TYR A 109 0.71 4.87 0.11
N ASP A 110 1.04 5.46 1.25
CA ASP A 110 0.11 5.57 2.37
C ASP A 110 -0.93 6.66 2.11
N LEU A 111 -2.20 6.28 2.04
CA LEU A 111 -3.30 7.20 1.84
C LEU A 111 -3.44 8.24 2.98
N GLU A 112 -2.91 7.96 4.18
CA GLU A 112 -2.84 8.96 5.26
C GLU A 112 -2.05 10.20 4.88
N THR A 113 -0.97 10.03 4.11
CA THR A 113 -0.12 11.14 3.64
C THR A 113 -0.92 12.20 2.89
N PHE A 114 -1.94 11.75 2.15
CA PHE A 114 -2.80 12.59 1.30
C PHE A 114 -4.12 13.01 1.97
N GLY A 115 -4.24 12.78 3.29
CA GLY A 115 -5.40 13.20 4.08
C GLY A 115 -6.59 12.24 4.05
N CYS A 116 -6.37 10.96 3.70
CA CYS A 116 -7.43 9.96 3.81
C CYS A 116 -7.86 9.80 5.27
N PRO A 117 -9.18 9.87 5.56
CA PRO A 117 -9.68 9.76 6.93
C PRO A 117 -9.52 8.35 7.49
N ALA A 118 -9.80 8.19 8.78
CA ALA A 118 -9.81 6.89 9.44
C ALA A 118 -10.75 5.89 8.75
N LEU A 119 -10.32 4.63 8.61
CA LEU A 119 -11.05 3.57 7.92
C LEU A 119 -12.49 3.40 8.43
N LYS A 120 -12.69 3.53 9.75
CA LYS A 120 -14.02 3.45 10.36
C LYS A 120 -15.02 4.42 9.71
N LYS A 121 -14.60 5.67 9.44
CA LYS A 121 -15.45 6.68 8.79
C LYS A 121 -15.77 6.37 7.33
N LEU A 122 -14.91 5.61 6.65
CA LEU A 122 -15.09 5.25 5.24
C LEU A 122 -15.99 4.03 5.06
N ALA A 123 -15.93 3.08 6.00
CA ALA A 123 -16.69 1.84 5.95
C ALA A 123 -18.01 1.87 6.74
N GLU A 124 -18.25 2.92 7.55
CA GLU A 124 -19.44 3.05 8.42
C GLU A 124 -20.78 2.92 7.69
N SER A 125 -20.86 3.36 6.43
CA SER A 125 -22.08 3.27 5.61
C SER A 125 -22.12 2.06 4.68
N LEU A 126 -21.07 1.24 4.63
CA LEU A 126 -20.97 0.10 3.73
C LEU A 126 -21.44 -1.17 4.44
N LYS A 127 -22.37 -1.88 3.81
CA LYS A 127 -22.77 -3.23 4.22
C LYS A 127 -22.13 -4.23 3.28
N CYS A 128 -21.59 -5.29 3.86
CA CYS A 128 -21.06 -6.38 3.08
C CYS A 128 -22.15 -7.45 2.95
N ASP A 129 -22.91 -7.34 1.85
CA ASP A 129 -23.93 -8.33 1.51
C ASP A 129 -23.32 -9.52 0.74
N ARG A 130 -22.04 -9.40 0.33
CA ARG A 130 -21.38 -10.29 -0.63
C ARG A 130 -20.15 -11.04 -0.12
N CYS A 131 -19.73 -10.85 1.13
CA CYS A 131 -18.62 -11.66 1.66
C CYS A 131 -19.18 -12.93 2.31
N PRO A 132 -18.99 -14.12 1.71
CA PRO A 132 -19.47 -15.37 2.26
C PRO A 132 -18.69 -15.82 3.52
N HIS A 133 -17.80 -14.98 4.04
CA HIS A 133 -16.79 -15.34 5.03
C HIS A 133 -17.03 -14.75 6.43
N HIS A 134 -18.11 -14.00 6.62
CA HIS A 134 -18.44 -13.40 7.92
C HIS A 134 -19.83 -13.85 8.39
N ALA A 135 -19.89 -14.61 9.49
CA ALA A 135 -21.15 -15.06 10.09
C ALA A 135 -21.77 -14.05 11.09
N GLY A 136 -21.23 -12.82 11.20
CA GLY A 136 -21.57 -11.86 12.25
C GLY A 136 -22.10 -10.50 11.75
N LYS A 137 -22.69 -9.71 12.65
CA LYS A 137 -23.30 -8.38 12.34
C LYS A 137 -22.32 -7.19 12.39
N LYS A 138 -21.11 -7.38 12.90
CA LYS A 138 -20.02 -6.37 12.95
C LYS A 138 -18.71 -7.09 12.63
N TYR A 139 -18.04 -6.72 11.55
CA TYR A 139 -16.75 -7.27 11.15
C TYR A 139 -15.98 -6.26 10.29
N VAL A 140 -14.66 -6.33 10.34
CA VAL A 140 -13.76 -5.62 9.44
C VAL A 140 -13.27 -6.58 8.37
N CYS A 141 -13.54 -6.24 7.12
CA CYS A 141 -13.31 -7.08 5.95
C CYS A 141 -12.51 -6.29 4.91
N ALA A 142 -11.48 -6.90 4.32
CA ALA A 142 -10.59 -6.24 3.36
C ALA A 142 -11.38 -5.67 2.16
N HIS A 143 -12.37 -6.40 1.66
CA HIS A 143 -13.28 -5.97 0.58
C HIS A 143 -13.99 -4.63 0.89
N LEU A 144 -14.58 -4.50 2.08
CA LEU A 144 -15.26 -3.26 2.44
C LEU A 144 -14.29 -2.09 2.58
N GLN A 145 -13.09 -2.36 3.12
CA GLN A 145 -12.08 -1.32 3.29
C GLN A 145 -11.57 -0.82 1.94
N THR A 146 -11.31 -1.71 0.98
CA THR A 146 -10.91 -1.29 -0.36
C THR A 146 -12.00 -0.53 -1.08
N ILE A 147 -13.28 -0.89 -0.93
CA ILE A 147 -14.40 -0.09 -1.45
C ILE A 147 -14.39 1.32 -0.86
N GLY A 148 -14.32 1.45 0.46
CA GLY A 148 -14.33 2.75 1.14
C GLY A 148 -13.14 3.62 0.73
N LEU A 149 -11.95 3.03 0.68
CA LEU A 149 -10.73 3.69 0.25
C LEU A 149 -10.77 4.08 -1.23
N ALA A 150 -11.26 3.22 -2.12
CA ALA A 150 -11.37 3.50 -3.55
C ALA A 150 -12.38 4.62 -3.82
N LYS A 151 -13.54 4.60 -3.16
CA LYS A 151 -14.51 5.70 -3.23
C LYS A 151 -13.88 7.03 -2.83
N TRP A 152 -13.14 7.04 -1.72
CA TRP A 152 -12.45 8.25 -1.27
C TRP A 152 -11.36 8.70 -2.28
N ALA A 153 -10.53 7.76 -2.73
CA ALA A 153 -9.43 8.01 -3.66
C ALA A 153 -9.92 8.56 -5.01
N VAL A 154 -11.00 8.00 -5.56
CA VAL A 154 -11.62 8.48 -6.81
C VAL A 154 -12.23 9.86 -6.62
N ALA A 155 -12.90 10.10 -5.49
CA ALA A 155 -13.48 11.42 -5.18
C ALA A 155 -12.43 12.51 -4.93
N HIS A 156 -11.19 12.13 -4.60
CA HIS A 156 -10.07 13.03 -4.30
C HIS A 156 -8.85 12.72 -5.18
N LYS A 157 -9.08 12.41 -6.46
CA LYS A 157 -8.02 12.01 -7.40
C LYS A 157 -6.87 13.02 -7.47
N GLU A 158 -7.18 14.30 -7.29
CA GLU A 158 -6.21 15.40 -7.28
C GLU A 158 -5.24 15.34 -6.10
N LYS A 159 -5.62 14.69 -4.99
CA LYS A 159 -4.76 14.53 -3.81
C LYS A 159 -3.80 13.36 -3.94
N ILE A 160 -4.04 12.43 -4.86
CA ILE A 160 -3.26 11.20 -5.01
C ILE A 160 -2.57 11.09 -6.38
N ASP A 161 -2.76 12.05 -7.28
CA ASP A 161 -2.08 12.06 -8.58
C ASP A 161 -0.63 12.49 -8.43
N LEU A 162 0.23 11.50 -8.22
CA LEU A 162 1.68 11.68 -8.06
C LEU A 162 2.40 12.19 -9.32
N ARG A 163 1.68 12.41 -10.43
CA ARG A 163 2.18 13.16 -11.59
C ARG A 163 2.30 14.65 -11.27
N ASP A 164 1.53 15.18 -10.33
CA ASP A 164 1.64 16.54 -9.82
C ASP A 164 2.77 16.66 -8.79
N ALA A 165 3.68 17.61 -8.98
CA ALA A 165 4.77 17.88 -8.05
C ALA A 165 4.28 18.30 -6.65
N ARG A 166 3.13 18.99 -6.56
CA ARG A 166 2.53 19.41 -5.30
C ARG A 166 2.06 18.21 -4.49
N VAL A 167 1.53 17.19 -5.15
CA VAL A 167 1.14 15.93 -4.49
C VAL A 167 2.37 15.15 -4.05
N ARG A 168 3.45 15.13 -4.84
CA ARG A 168 4.72 14.50 -4.43
C ARG A 168 5.32 15.18 -3.20
N LEU A 169 5.21 16.50 -3.09
CA LEU A 169 5.70 17.27 -1.95
C LEU A 169 5.09 16.82 -0.63
N GLU A 170 3.83 16.38 -0.63
CA GLU A 170 3.16 15.84 0.57
C GLU A 170 3.89 14.63 1.17
N THR A 171 4.64 13.88 0.35
CA THR A 171 5.44 12.73 0.84
C THR A 171 6.61 13.15 1.72
N PHE A 172 7.07 14.40 1.61
CA PHE A 172 8.24 14.92 2.32
C PHE A 172 7.91 15.55 3.70
N LYS A 173 6.70 15.37 4.24
CA LYS A 173 6.31 15.91 5.56
C LYS A 173 7.25 15.55 6.72
N ARG A 174 7.95 14.41 6.62
CA ARG A 174 8.93 13.93 7.62
C ARG A 174 10.38 14.04 7.13
N TRP A 175 10.63 14.79 6.06
CA TRP A 175 11.97 14.99 5.51
C TRP A 175 12.80 15.85 6.45
N SER A 176 13.98 15.35 6.83
CA SER A 176 14.88 16.01 7.78
C SER A 176 16.26 16.34 7.20
N VAL A 177 16.48 16.05 5.91
CA VAL A 177 17.75 16.36 5.24
C VAL A 177 17.74 17.82 4.78
N LEU A 178 18.89 18.49 4.88
CA LEU A 178 19.09 19.86 4.42
C LEU A 178 19.12 19.95 2.88
N MET A 179 17.97 19.72 2.25
CA MET A 179 17.74 19.77 0.82
C MET A 179 16.29 20.14 0.56
N ASP A 180 16.03 21.05 -0.38
CA ASP A 180 14.68 21.54 -0.69
C ASP A 180 13.79 20.43 -1.29
N PRO A 181 12.75 19.98 -0.56
CA PRO A 181 11.82 18.96 -1.06
C PRO A 181 11.00 19.42 -2.25
N SER A 182 10.81 20.73 -2.43
CA SER A 182 10.06 21.30 -3.56
C SER A 182 10.81 21.04 -4.86
N LYS A 183 12.13 21.27 -4.86
CA LYS A 183 13.00 20.94 -5.98
C LYS A 183 13.00 19.44 -6.29
N LEU A 184 13.13 18.57 -5.28
CA LEU A 184 13.06 17.12 -5.46
C LEU A 184 11.73 16.68 -6.06
N SER A 185 10.64 17.24 -5.55
CA SER A 185 9.30 16.97 -6.04
C SER A 185 9.14 17.40 -7.49
N GLN A 186 9.57 18.60 -7.88
CA GLN A 186 9.55 19.06 -9.28
C GLN A 186 10.35 18.14 -10.21
N GLN A 187 11.49 17.62 -9.73
CA GLN A 187 12.34 16.68 -10.45
C GLN A 187 11.74 15.27 -10.62
N GLY A 188 10.57 15.00 -10.03
CA GLY A 188 9.84 13.74 -10.15
C GLY A 188 10.02 12.79 -8.98
N PHE A 189 10.63 13.25 -7.89
CA PHE A 189 10.89 12.41 -6.72
C PHE A 189 9.79 12.46 -5.67
N VAL A 190 9.64 11.35 -4.96
CA VAL A 190 8.92 11.22 -3.68
C VAL A 190 9.87 10.74 -2.60
N TYR A 191 9.56 11.02 -1.34
CA TYR A 191 10.29 10.50 -0.19
C TYR A 191 9.95 9.03 0.08
N ILE A 192 10.98 8.20 0.28
CA ILE A 192 10.87 6.82 0.77
C ILE A 192 11.18 6.83 2.27
N ARG A 193 10.13 6.87 3.10
CA ARG A 193 10.25 6.95 4.56
C ARG A 193 11.02 5.81 5.26
N LYS A 194 11.29 4.71 4.56
CA LYS A 194 12.09 3.59 5.07
C LYS A 194 13.56 3.96 5.32
N THR A 195 14.04 5.05 4.74
CA THR A 195 15.38 5.58 5.01
C THR A 195 15.31 7.08 5.27
N ILE A 196 16.28 7.62 6.01
CA ILE A 196 16.31 9.05 6.40
C ILE A 196 16.36 9.98 5.18
N SER A 197 16.98 9.52 4.08
CA SER A 197 17.30 10.35 2.93
C SER A 197 16.94 9.68 1.60
N GLY A 198 16.06 8.69 1.62
CA GLY A 198 15.69 7.91 0.43
C GLY A 198 14.70 8.63 -0.46
N ILE A 199 14.97 8.67 -1.75
CA ILE A 199 14.04 9.22 -2.74
C ILE A 199 13.75 8.21 -3.86
N ARG A 200 12.55 8.27 -4.42
CA ARG A 200 12.12 7.44 -5.56
C ARG A 200 11.58 8.31 -6.69
N CYS A 201 12.02 8.08 -7.92
CA CYS A 201 11.39 8.70 -9.07
C CYS A 201 10.04 8.02 -9.39
N VAL A 202 8.96 8.79 -9.51
CA VAL A 202 7.62 8.25 -9.83
C VAL A 202 7.47 7.79 -11.29
N TYR A 203 8.46 8.11 -12.13
CA TYR A 203 8.44 7.84 -13.58
C TYR A 203 9.20 6.58 -13.94
N CYS A 204 10.49 6.51 -13.62
CA CYS A 204 11.32 5.33 -13.92
C CYS A 204 11.40 4.33 -12.75
N GLY A 205 10.96 4.72 -11.55
CA GLY A 205 11.04 3.86 -10.37
C GLY A 205 12.43 3.78 -9.71
N LEU A 206 13.44 4.48 -10.24
CA LEU A 206 14.78 4.55 -9.64
C LEU A 206 14.68 5.01 -8.18
N GLN A 207 15.38 4.29 -7.30
CA GLN A 207 15.50 4.63 -5.89
C GLN A 207 16.94 5.03 -5.57
N ILE A 208 17.11 6.15 -4.89
CA ILE A 208 18.38 6.60 -4.32
C ILE A 208 18.17 6.59 -2.80
N LEU A 209 18.57 5.49 -2.16
CA LEU A 209 18.24 5.22 -0.75
C LEU A 209 19.05 6.09 0.24
N LYS A 210 20.18 6.61 -0.21
CA LYS A 210 21.07 7.49 0.55
C LYS A 210 21.60 8.59 -0.37
N ILE A 211 20.89 9.71 -0.43
CA ILE A 211 21.38 10.87 -1.19
C ILE A 211 22.66 11.42 -0.56
N ASN A 212 23.57 11.91 -1.40
CA ASN A 212 24.67 12.75 -0.96
C ASN A 212 24.16 14.21 -0.87
N PRO A 213 24.11 14.83 0.33
CA PRO A 213 23.58 16.19 0.50
C PRO A 213 24.36 17.25 -0.29
N SER A 214 25.62 16.98 -0.64
CA SER A 214 26.48 17.90 -1.38
C SER A 214 26.29 17.85 -2.91
N SER A 215 25.45 16.95 -3.42
CA SER A 215 25.21 16.78 -4.86
C SER A 215 23.72 16.82 -5.21
N ASP A 216 23.40 17.30 -6.42
CA ASP A 216 22.03 17.25 -6.94
C ASP A 216 21.67 15.81 -7.32
N PRO A 217 20.64 15.18 -6.70
CA PRO A 217 20.26 13.80 -7.02
C PRO A 217 19.84 13.60 -8.48
N GLN A 218 19.56 14.67 -9.23
CA GLN A 218 19.36 14.55 -10.67
C GLN A 218 20.59 14.08 -11.44
N VAL A 219 21.80 14.28 -10.92
CA VAL A 219 23.03 13.77 -11.55
C VAL A 219 23.01 12.25 -11.54
N ASP A 220 22.79 11.65 -10.38
CA ASP A 220 22.67 10.19 -10.23
C ASP A 220 21.49 9.65 -11.03
N HIS A 221 20.36 10.37 -11.04
CA HIS A 221 19.18 9.97 -11.80
C HIS A 221 19.42 9.93 -13.31
N LYS A 222 20.08 10.95 -13.88
CA LYS A 222 20.45 10.96 -15.32
C LYS A 222 21.44 9.86 -15.66
N SER A 223 22.37 9.57 -14.76
CA SER A 223 23.37 8.52 -14.94
C SER A 223 22.74 7.11 -14.92
N LEU A 224 21.89 6.85 -13.93
CA LEU A 224 21.32 5.52 -13.69
C LEU A 224 20.03 5.24 -14.48
N SER A 225 19.33 6.28 -14.92
CA SER A 225 18.08 6.15 -15.69
C SER A 225 17.98 7.27 -16.75
N PRO A 226 18.88 7.29 -17.75
CA PRO A 226 18.98 8.37 -18.73
C PRO A 226 17.70 8.60 -19.54
N ASP A 227 16.90 7.55 -19.75
CA ASP A 227 15.66 7.59 -20.52
C ASP A 227 14.43 8.03 -19.72
N CYS A 228 14.61 8.44 -18.46
CA CYS A 228 13.49 8.83 -17.62
C CYS A 228 12.71 10.01 -18.21
N VAL A 229 11.38 9.85 -18.31
CA VAL A 229 10.49 10.85 -18.93
C VAL A 229 10.43 12.18 -18.17
N SER A 230 10.85 12.22 -16.90
CA SER A 230 10.96 13.48 -16.14
C SER A 230 11.94 14.47 -16.75
N PHE A 231 12.88 14.02 -17.60
CA PHE A 231 13.81 14.92 -18.30
C PHE A 231 13.22 15.58 -19.54
N LYS A 232 12.19 14.96 -20.11
CA LYS A 232 11.51 15.43 -21.32
C LYS A 232 10.32 16.34 -20.97
N ASN A 233 9.64 16.00 -19.89
CA ASN A 233 8.51 16.77 -19.38
C ASN A 233 9.01 17.79 -18.34
N LYS A 234 9.50 18.95 -18.80
CA LYS A 234 9.52 20.15 -17.95
C LYS A 234 8.05 20.62 -17.82
N LEU A 235 7.32 20.00 -16.90
CA LEU A 235 6.03 20.50 -16.41
C LEU A 235 6.28 21.63 -15.42
#